data_AF-A0A957YRP6-F1
#
_entry.id   AF-A0A957YRP6-F1
#
_cell.length_a   1.000
_cell.length_b   1.000
_cell.length_c   1.000
_cell.angle_alpha   90.00
_cell.angle_beta   90.00
_cell.angle_gamma   90.00
#
_symmetry.space_group_name_H-M   'P 1'
#
loop_
_entity.id
_entity.type
_entity.pdbx_description
1 polymer ?
#
loop_
_entity_poly.entity_id
_entity_poly.type
_entity_poly.pdbx_seq_one_letter_code
_entity_poly.pdbx_strand_id
1 'polypeptide(L)' 'AERERTVTEISLAIGATLQNTSQHLRIMEFRNLVESRREHHNIYYHIADNKLLKKCGILASKPKENLPETSLV' A
#
# COMPACT_ATOMS: atom_id res chain seq x y z
N ALA A 1 -8.10 -0.04 -12.31
CA ALA A 1 -7.15 1.06 -12.11
C ALA A 1 -6.74 1.04 -10.65
N GLU A 2 -5.46 0.83 -10.33
CA GLU A 2 -5.03 0.99 -8.94
C GLU A 2 -5.09 2.48 -8.60
N ARG A 3 -5.80 2.81 -7.52
CA ARG A 3 -6.11 4.18 -7.13
C ARG A 3 -5.11 4.61 -6.06
N GLU A 4 -4.60 5.84 -6.15
CA GLU A 4 -3.76 6.42 -5.09
C GLU A 4 -4.54 6.46 -3.76
N ARG A 5 -3.85 6.26 -2.63
CA ARG A 5 -4.46 6.21 -1.29
C ARG A 5 -3.70 7.07 -0.29
N THR A 6 -4.42 7.68 0.63
CA THR A 6 -3.85 8.40 1.77
C THR A 6 -3.30 7.46 2.83
N VAL A 7 -2.41 7.96 3.69
CA VAL A 7 -1.89 7.20 4.84
C VAL A 7 -3.02 6.65 5.73
N THR A 8 -4.12 7.40 5.88
CA THR A 8 -5.30 7.01 6.65
C THR A 8 -6.03 5.83 6.03
N GLU A 9 -6.24 5.86 4.71
CA GLU A 9 -6.88 4.75 4.00
C GLU A 9 -6.02 3.49 4.05
N ILE A 10 -4.69 3.64 3.92
CA ILE A 10 -3.75 2.51 4.00
C ILE A 10 -3.72 1.92 5.40
N SER A 11 -3.63 2.76 6.44
CA SER A 11 -3.57 2.29 7.83
C SER A 11 -4.83 1.52 8.23
N LEU A 12 -5.99 2.01 7.79
CA LEU A 12 -7.28 1.34 7.98
C LEU A 12 -7.32 -0.01 7.27
N ALA A 13 -6.84 -0.08 6.02
CA ALA A 13 -6.88 -1.31 5.23
C ALA A 13 -5.98 -2.43 5.78
N ILE A 14 -4.84 -2.09 6.39
CA ILE A 14 -3.88 -3.07 6.92
C ILE A 14 -3.99 -3.28 8.44
N GLY A 15 -4.90 -2.56 9.13
CA GLY A 15 -5.08 -2.66 10.58
C GLY A 15 -3.88 -2.15 11.39
N ALA A 16 -3.15 -1.14 10.90
CA ALA A 16 -2.00 -0.56 11.57
C ALA A 16 -2.26 0.88 12.06
N THR A 17 -1.41 1.39 12.94
CA THR A 17 -1.49 2.80 13.38
C THR A 17 -1.03 3.74 12.25
N LEU A 18 -1.54 4.98 12.25
CA LEU A 18 -1.09 6.03 11.32
C LEU A 18 0.43 6.24 11.38
N GLN A 19 1.00 6.20 12.59
CA GLN A 19 2.41 6.46 12.82
C GLN A 19 3.30 5.35 12.25
N ASN A 20 2.94 4.08 12.49
CA ASN A 20 3.64 2.93 11.89
C ASN A 20 3.50 2.95 10.37
N THR A 21 2.29 3.20 9.87
CA THR A 21 2.01 3.25 8.43
C THR A 21 2.85 4.32 7.75
N SER A 22 2.89 5.54 8.31
CA SER A 22 3.69 6.65 7.79
C SER A 22 5.19 6.34 7.81
N GLN A 23 5.69 5.76 8.90
CA GLN A 23 7.09 5.36 9.01
C GLN A 23 7.47 4.32 7.94
N HIS A 24 6.65 3.29 7.74
CA HIS A 24 6.90 2.27 6.73
C HIS A 24 6.79 2.84 5.31
N LEU A 25 5.82 3.71 5.02
CA LEU A 25 5.70 4.38 3.73
C LEU A 25 6.94 5.22 3.40
N ARG A 26 7.50 5.93 4.39
CA ARG A 26 8.76 6.66 4.24
C ARG A 26 9.92 5.75 3.84
N ILE A 27 10.04 4.58 4.48
CA ILE A 27 11.08 3.59 4.18
C ILE A 27 10.89 2.99 2.78
N MET A 28 9.63 2.72 2.39
CA MET A 28 9.29 2.19 1.07
C MET A 28 9.56 3.21 -0.04
N GLU A 29 9.23 4.49 0.19
CA GLU A 29 9.51 5.60 -0.73
C GLU A 29 11.02 5.78 -0.92
N PHE A 30 11.80 5.75 0.16
CA PHE A 30 13.27 5.78 0.09
C PHE A 30 13.86 4.64 -0.76
N ARG A 31 13.17 3.49 -0.82
CA ARG A 31 13.55 2.33 -1.63
C ARG A 31 12.93 2.31 -3.03
N ASN A 32 12.27 3.39 -3.46
CA ASN A 32 11.55 3.48 -4.74
C ASN A 32 10.51 2.37 -4.95
N LEU A 33 9.85 1.94 -3.87
CA LEU A 33 8.74 0.96 -3.93
C LEU A 33 7.39 1.65 -4.07
N VAL A 34 7.25 2.84 -3.50
CA VAL A 34 6.05 3.69 -3.59
C VAL A 34 6.47 5.09 -3.95
N GLU A 35 5.56 5.82 -4.59
CA GLU A 35 5.68 7.24 -4.88
C GLU A 35 4.56 7.98 -4.14
N SER A 36 4.81 9.25 -3.80
CA SER A 36 3.84 10.10 -3.15
C SER A 36 3.54 11.38 -3.95
N ARG A 37 2.27 11.78 -3.94
CA ARG A 37 1.78 13.03 -4.53
C ARG A 37 1.08 13.83 -3.44
N ARG A 38 1.50 15.07 -3.26
CA ARG A 38 0.82 16.00 -2.33
C ARG A 38 -0.23 16.80 -3.08
N GLU A 39 -1.46 16.78 -2.57
CA GLU A 39 -2.56 17.57 -3.09
C GLU A 39 -3.29 18.23 -1.90
N HIS A 40 -3.17 19.56 -1.83
CA HIS A 40 -3.61 20.38 -0.70
C HIS A 40 -3.01 19.91 0.64
N HIS A 41 -3.84 19.37 1.53
CA HIS A 41 -3.45 18.87 2.84
C HIS A 41 -3.25 17.36 2.86
N ASN A 42 -3.53 16.67 1.75
CA ASN A 42 -3.46 15.22 1.66
C ASN A 42 -2.19 14.78 0.93
N ILE A 43 -1.60 13.69 1.41
CA ILE A 43 -0.52 12.98 0.73
C ILE A 43 -1.11 11.65 0.27
N TYR A 44 -1.05 11.42 -1.03
CA TYR A 44 -1.50 10.21 -1.68
C TYR A 44 -0.30 9.37 -2.09
N TYR A 45 -0.40 8.06 -1.89
CA TYR A 45 0.62 7.09 -2.22
C TYR A 45 0.12 6.15 -3.31
N HIS A 46 1.03 5.73 -4.18
CA HIS A 46 0.81 4.68 -5.16
C HIS A 46 2.07 3.83 -5.34
N ILE A 47 1.93 2.66 -5.95
CA ILE A 47 3.07 1.79 -6.25
C ILE A 47 3.92 2.44 -7.35
N ALA A 48 5.22 2.60 -7.09
CA ALA A 48 6.13 3.21 -8.06
C ALA A 48 6.20 2.36 -9.34
N ASP A 49 6.30 2.99 -10.52
CA ASP A 49 6.60 2.24 -11.74
C ASP A 49 8.11 1.92 -11.80
N ASN A 50 8.51 0.89 -11.04
CA ASN A 50 9.89 0.41 -11.01
C ASN A 50 10.03 -0.96 -11.68
N LYS A 51 11.03 -1.10 -12.57
CA LYS A 51 11.39 -2.37 -13.24
C LYS A 51 11.64 -3.53 -12.26
N LEU A 52 12.11 -3.25 -11.05
CA LEU A 52 12.32 -4.25 -9.99
C LEU A 52 11.00 -4.81 -9.48
N LEU A 53 9.99 -3.96 -9.26
CA LEU A 53 8.65 -4.40 -8.84
C LEU A 53 8.00 -5.27 -9.92
N LYS A 54 8.14 -4.89 -11.19
CA LYS A 54 7.66 -5.67 -12.34
C LYS A 54 8.28 -7.06 -12.44
N LYS A 55 9.49 -7.26 -11.91
CA LYS A 55 10.19 -8.56 -11.87
C LYS A 55 9.97 -9.34 -10.58
N CYS A 56 9.42 -8.70 -9.55
CA CYS A 56 9.16 -9.34 -8.26
C CYS A 56 7.85 -10.12 -8.34
N GLY A 57 7.94 -11.43 -8.57
CA GLY A 57 6.75 -12.30 -8.72
C GLY A 57 5.79 -12.29 -7.52
N ILE A 58 6.30 -11.99 -6.31
CA ILE A 58 5.50 -11.87 -5.09
C ILE A 58 4.61 -10.63 -5.12
N LEU A 59 5.15 -9.51 -5.61
CA LEU A 59 4.44 -8.22 -5.66
C LEU A 59 3.61 -8.07 -6.94
N ALA A 60 3.98 -8.79 -8.01
CA ALA A 60 3.22 -8.85 -9.25
C ALA A 60 2.02 -9.81 -9.17
N SER A 61 2.00 -10.74 -8.22
CA SER A 61 0.86 -11.63 -8.00
C SER A 61 -0.20 -10.92 -7.15
N LYS A 62 -1.46 -10.91 -7.63
CA LYS A 62 -2.61 -10.57 -6.78
C LYS A 62 -2.59 -11.49 -5.55
N PRO A 63 -2.81 -10.97 -4.32
CA PRO A 63 -2.96 -11.83 -3.16
C PRO A 63 -4.02 -12.89 -3.46
N LYS A 64 -3.71 -14.16 -3.17
CA LYS A 64 -4.68 -15.25 -3.27
C LYS A 64 -5.88 -14.89 -2.41
N GLU A 65 -7.04 -14.76 -3.03
CA GLU A 65 -8.32 -14.65 -2.35
C GLU A 65 -8.53 -15.94 -1.54
N ASN A 66 -8.17 -15.91 -0.26
CA ASN A 66 -8.58 -16.90 0.72
C ASN A 66 -9.44 -16.14 1.74
N LEU A 67 -10.72 -15.98 1.42
CA LEU A 67 -11.74 -15.75 2.44
C LEU A 67 -11.97 -17.09 3.13
N PRO A 68 -11.67 -17.27 4.43
CA PRO A 68 -12.53 -18.11 5.23
C PRO A 68 -13.85 -17.35 5.41
N GLU A 69 -14.91 -17.88 4.81
CA GLU A 69 -16.27 -17.60 5.26
C GLU A 69 -16.38 -18.05 6.71
N THR A 70 -16.06 -17.17 7.66
CA THR A 70 -16.39 -17.44 9.07
C THR A 70 -17.89 -17.23 9.20
N SER A 71 -18.62 -18.31 8.96
CA SER A 71 -20.00 -18.50 9.39
C SER A 71 -20.15 -18.00 10.81
N LEU A 72 -21.06 -17.06 11.03
CA LEU A 72 -21.57 -16.79 12.37
C LEU A 72 -22.17 -18.10 12.90
N VAL A 73 -21.74 -18.49 14.10
CA VAL A 73 -22.48 -19.33 15.04
C VAL A 73 -22.69 -18.50 16.28
#